data_AF-A0A1W1HI11-F1
#
_entry.id   AF-A0A1W1HI11-F1
#
_cell.length_a   1.000
_cell.length_b   1.000
_cell.length_c   1.000
_cell.angle_alpha   90.00
_cell.angle_beta   90.00
_cell.angle_gamma   90.00
#
_symmetry.space_group_name_H-M   'P 1'
#
loop_
_entity.id
_entity.type
_entity.pdbx_description
1 polymer ?
#
loop_
_entity_poly.entity_id
_entity_poly.type
_entity_poly.pdbx_seq_one_letter_code
_entity_poly.pdbx_strand_id
1 'polypeptide(L)'
;MSIKWKFWEKDSGTPTSSSKNNIDKLQKPKDLPDRVGRHMVVKLELDPDWVWSLKCVFRKQADKPGWFDIKIFDPRELEATGSKLLSYSSLDAHPEIILYQGTYLDKSDQVTLTKREGDTRKHAA
;
A
#
# COMPACT_ATOMS: atom_id res chain seq x y z
N MET A 1 -23.49 -18.78 39.16
CA MET A 1 -22.61 -17.65 38.80
C MET A 1 -22.64 -17.44 37.28
N SER A 2 -22.61 -16.19 36.86
CA SER A 2 -22.84 -15.69 35.50
C SER A 2 -21.81 -16.16 34.48
N ILE A 3 -22.29 -16.57 33.31
CA ILE A 3 -21.48 -16.87 32.12
C ILE A 3 -21.20 -15.54 31.42
N LYS A 4 -19.94 -15.13 31.39
CA LYS A 4 -19.47 -13.96 30.64
C LYS A 4 -18.30 -14.38 29.77
N TRP A 5 -18.62 -14.59 28.50
CA TRP A 5 -17.74 -15.00 27.43
C TRP A 5 -16.62 -13.96 27.19
N LYS A 6 -15.36 -14.42 27.11
CA LYS A 6 -14.21 -13.66 26.62
C LYS A 6 -13.70 -14.34 25.35
N PHE A 7 -14.10 -13.78 24.20
CA PHE A 7 -13.63 -14.21 22.89
C PHE A 7 -12.31 -13.51 22.54
N TRP A 8 -11.19 -14.18 22.81
CA TRP A 8 -10.03 -14.29 21.91
C TRP A 8 -8.87 -14.96 22.66
N GLU A 9 -8.82 -16.28 22.57
CA GLU A 9 -7.57 -17.03 22.75
C GLU A 9 -7.66 -18.26 21.83
N LYS A 10 -6.85 -18.25 20.77
CA LYS A 10 -6.37 -19.46 20.13
C LYS A 10 -5.02 -19.18 19.48
N ASP A 11 -3.99 -19.53 20.24
CA ASP A 11 -2.77 -20.29 19.88
C ASP A 11 -2.71 -20.76 18.41
N SER A 12 -1.58 -20.80 17.70
CA SER A 12 -0.20 -21.07 18.12
C SER A 12 0.71 -20.91 16.89
N GLY A 13 1.87 -20.23 17.00
CA GLY A 13 2.87 -20.22 15.92
C GLY A 13 3.67 -18.91 15.79
N THR A 14 4.38 -18.52 16.85
CA THR A 14 5.37 -17.42 16.85
C THR A 14 6.68 -17.83 16.13
N PRO A 15 7.51 -16.88 15.65
CA PRO A 15 8.31 -16.12 16.59
C PRO A 15 8.00 -14.62 16.55
N THR A 16 7.65 -14.11 17.73
CA THR A 16 8.20 -12.90 18.34
C THR A 16 8.29 -11.62 17.50
N SER A 17 7.56 -10.59 17.91
CA SER A 17 8.17 -9.59 18.80
C SER A 17 7.15 -8.52 19.15
N SER A 18 6.69 -8.56 20.40
CA SER A 18 6.27 -7.38 21.12
C SER A 18 7.46 -6.42 21.29
N SER A 19 7.13 -5.14 21.37
CA SER A 19 7.92 -4.06 21.96
C SER A 19 9.15 -3.52 21.19
N LYS A 20 8.99 -2.26 20.78
CA LYS A 20 9.95 -1.17 21.01
C LYS A 20 11.35 -1.39 20.43
N ASN A 21 11.49 -1.10 19.13
CA ASN A 21 12.70 -0.40 18.68
C ASN A 21 12.38 0.57 17.56
N ASN A 22 12.89 1.79 17.73
CA ASN A 22 12.85 2.89 16.77
C ASN A 22 13.88 2.59 15.67
N ILE A 23 13.63 1.52 14.91
CA ILE A 23 14.38 1.18 13.71
C ILE A 23 13.31 1.03 12.65
N ASP A 24 13.13 2.11 11.91
CA ASP A 24 12.72 2.17 10.51
C ASP A 24 12.27 0.80 9.98
N LYS A 25 11.05 0.37 10.35
CA LYS A 25 10.43 -0.81 9.77
C LYS A 25 10.08 -0.41 8.37
N LEU A 26 11.03 -0.60 7.46
CA LEU A 26 10.87 -0.65 6.01
C LEU A 26 9.47 -1.18 5.73
N GLN A 27 8.53 -0.28 5.44
CA GLN A 27 7.11 -0.62 5.33
C GLN A 27 7.02 -1.65 4.20
N LYS A 28 6.80 -2.92 4.55
CA LYS A 28 6.67 -3.98 3.55
C LYS A 28 5.56 -3.60 2.56
N PRO A 29 5.71 -3.97 1.28
CA PRO A 29 4.64 -3.84 0.31
C PRO A 29 3.34 -4.39 0.88
N LYS A 30 2.32 -3.54 0.93
CA LYS A 30 0.97 -3.90 1.35
C LYS A 30 0.04 -3.90 0.15
N ASP A 31 -1.06 -4.61 0.31
CA ASP A 31 -2.18 -4.54 -0.61
C ASP A 31 -2.80 -3.14 -0.61
N LEU A 32 -3.46 -2.79 -1.71
CA LEU A 32 -4.11 -1.48 -1.81
C LEU A 32 -5.21 -1.34 -0.76
N PRO A 33 -5.30 -0.20 -0.06
CA PRO A 33 -6.47 0.12 0.74
C PRO A 33 -7.72 0.09 -0.15
N ASP A 34 -8.81 -0.48 0.34
CA ASP A 34 -10.05 -0.64 -0.42
C ASP A 34 -10.54 0.68 -1.05
N ARG A 35 -10.41 1.80 -0.34
CA ARG A 35 -10.74 3.14 -0.87
C ARG A 35 -9.88 3.54 -2.05
N VAL A 36 -8.57 3.30 -1.97
CA VAL A 36 -7.63 3.63 -3.04
C VAL A 36 -7.91 2.73 -4.24
N GLY A 37 -8.10 1.42 -4.02
CA GLY A 37 -8.44 0.48 -5.08
C GLY A 37 -9.74 0.85 -5.80
N ARG A 38 -10.82 1.11 -5.04
CA ARG A 38 -12.09 1.58 -5.62
C ARG A 38 -11.95 2.90 -6.35
N HIS A 39 -11.18 3.84 -5.80
CA HIS A 39 -10.93 5.11 -6.47
C HIS A 39 -10.23 4.89 -7.81
N MET A 40 -9.26 3.99 -7.90
CA MET A 40 -8.60 3.64 -9.15
C MET A 40 -9.58 3.03 -10.16
N VAL A 41 -10.42 2.08 -9.74
CA VAL A 41 -11.40 1.45 -10.64
C VAL A 41 -12.47 2.43 -11.11
N VAL A 42 -13.00 3.27 -10.21
CA VAL A 42 -14.14 4.15 -10.52
C VAL A 42 -13.71 5.47 -11.16
N LYS A 43 -12.62 6.08 -10.68
CA LYS A 43 -12.15 7.39 -11.19
C LYS A 43 -11.17 7.27 -12.35
N LEU A 44 -10.33 6.24 -12.34
CA LEU A 44 -9.34 6.00 -13.40
C LEU A 44 -9.81 4.94 -14.40
N GLU A 45 -11.00 4.35 -14.19
CA GLU A 45 -11.62 3.35 -15.07
C GLU A 45 -10.69 2.16 -15.36
N LEU A 46 -9.90 1.79 -14.33
CA LEU A 46 -8.95 0.69 -14.40
C LEU A 46 -9.62 -0.64 -14.13
N ASP A 47 -9.07 -1.69 -14.73
CA ASP A 47 -9.54 -3.05 -14.52
C ASP A 47 -9.39 -3.44 -13.05
N PRO A 48 -10.49 -3.87 -12.39
CA PRO A 48 -10.46 -4.21 -10.97
C PRO A 48 -9.52 -5.38 -10.67
N ASP A 49 -9.49 -6.41 -11.52
CA ASP A 49 -8.61 -7.57 -11.32
C ASP A 49 -7.14 -7.13 -11.31
N TRP A 50 -6.79 -6.23 -12.24
CA TRP A 50 -5.46 -5.64 -12.28
C TRP A 50 -5.16 -4.78 -11.05
N VAL A 51 -6.06 -3.88 -10.66
CA VAL A 51 -5.88 -2.99 -9.49
C VAL A 51 -5.65 -3.78 -8.21
N TRP A 52 -6.36 -4.90 -8.01
CA TRP A 52 -6.18 -5.76 -6.84
C TRP A 52 -4.91 -6.60 -6.88
N SER A 53 -4.31 -6.79 -8.07
CA SER A 53 -2.98 -7.41 -8.20
C SER A 53 -1.83 -6.46 -7.85
N LEU A 54 -2.09 -5.15 -7.77
CA LEU A 54 -1.05 -4.16 -7.47
C LEU A 54 -0.64 -4.18 -6.00
N LYS A 55 0.58 -3.71 -5.73
CA LYS A 55 1.08 -3.48 -4.37
C LYS A 55 1.32 -2.00 -4.15
N CYS A 56 1.23 -1.59 -2.90
CA CYS A 56 1.48 -0.23 -2.50
C CYS A 56 2.36 -0.15 -1.25
N VAL A 57 3.06 0.97 -1.12
CA VAL A 57 3.74 1.38 0.10
C VAL A 57 3.21 2.75 0.46
N PHE A 58 2.86 2.92 1.74
CA PHE A 58 2.43 4.21 2.25
C PHE A 58 3.25 4.63 3.46
N ARG A 59 3.37 5.94 3.64
CA ARG A 59 3.98 6.55 4.82
C ARG A 59 3.06 7.63 5.37
N LYS A 60 3.09 7.81 6.69
CA LYS A 60 2.38 8.92 7.36
C LYS A 60 3.11 10.21 7.06
N GLN A 61 2.39 11.24 6.63
CA GLN A 61 2.97 12.56 6.47
C GLN A 61 3.18 13.20 7.85
N ALA A 62 4.41 13.57 8.18
CA ALA A 62 4.72 14.23 9.46
C ALA A 62 4.09 15.63 9.55
N ASP A 63 3.99 16.30 8.41
CA ASP A 63 3.50 17.68 8.29
C ASP A 63 1.96 17.78 8.41
N LYS A 64 1.23 16.76 7.95
CA LYS A 64 -0.24 16.75 7.94
C LYS A 64 -0.80 15.48 8.59
N PRO A 65 -1.28 15.53 9.84
CA PRO A 65 -1.81 14.36 10.52
C PRO A 65 -3.06 13.84 9.81
N GLY A 66 -3.04 12.56 9.45
CA GLY A 66 -4.13 11.90 8.74
C GLY A 66 -3.93 11.79 7.23
N TRP A 67 -2.96 12.53 6.67
CA TRP A 67 -2.51 12.35 5.29
C TRP A 67 -1.42 11.28 5.21
N PHE A 68 -1.53 10.43 4.20
CA PHE A 68 -0.60 9.35 3.94
C PHE A 68 -0.12 9.49 2.51
N ASP A 69 1.19 9.56 2.30
CA ASP A 69 1.75 9.40 0.98
C ASP A 69 1.66 7.93 0.59
N ILE A 70 1.22 7.64 -0.63
CA ILE A 70 1.11 6.29 -1.17
C ILE A 70 1.81 6.22 -2.52
N LYS A 71 2.58 5.15 -2.72
CA LYS A 71 3.21 4.78 -3.99
C LYS A 71 2.73 3.38 -4.35
N ILE A 72 2.23 3.22 -5.57
CA ILE A 72 1.63 2.00 -6.09
C ILE A 72 2.50 1.52 -7.25
N PHE A 73 2.78 0.23 -7.26
CA PHE A 73 3.63 -0.42 -8.25
C PHE A 73 3.10 -1.83 -8.55
N ASP A 74 3.50 -2.35 -9.71
CA ASP A 74 3.20 -3.72 -10.08
C ASP A 74 4.28 -4.67 -9.55
N PRO A 75 3.92 -5.74 -8.82
CA PRO A 75 4.90 -6.69 -8.30
C PRO A 75 5.69 -7.38 -9.42
N ARG A 76 5.18 -7.48 -10.65
CA ARG A 76 5.89 -8.08 -11.79
C ARG A 76 7.06 -7.21 -12.24
N GLU A 77 6.91 -5.88 -12.20
CA GLU A 77 8.01 -4.96 -12.48
C GLU A 77 9.08 -5.02 -11.40
N LEU A 78 8.65 -5.18 -10.14
CA LEU A 78 9.56 -5.39 -9.03
C LEU A 78 10.39 -6.68 -9.21
N GLU A 79 9.75 -7.78 -9.61
CA GLU A 79 10.44 -9.04 -9.92
C GLU A 79 11.40 -8.90 -11.11
N ALA A 80 11.02 -8.13 -12.15
CA ALA A 80 11.86 -7.86 -13.30
C ALA A 80 13.13 -7.06 -12.94
N THR A 81 13.05 -6.15 -11.96
CA THR A 81 14.21 -5.42 -11.41
C THR A 81 15.03 -6.28 -10.42
N GLY A 82 14.59 -7.50 -10.11
CA GLY A 82 15.28 -8.42 -9.18
C GLY A 82 15.23 -7.97 -7.72
N SER A 83 14.40 -6.97 -7.40
CA SER A 83 14.28 -6.42 -6.05
C SER A 83 13.17 -7.16 -5.30
N LYS A 84 13.43 -7.66 -4.09
CA LYS A 84 12.43 -8.42 -3.30
C LYS A 84 11.79 -7.62 -2.17
N LEU A 85 12.30 -6.42 -1.88
CA LEU A 85 11.86 -5.61 -0.76
C LEU A 85 11.97 -4.11 -1.12
N LEU A 86 10.86 -3.51 -1.51
CA LEU A 86 10.79 -2.05 -1.69
C LEU A 86 10.34 -1.40 -0.40
N SER A 87 11.14 -0.48 0.10
CA SER A 87 10.64 0.59 0.96
C SER A 87 10.28 1.82 0.16
N TYR A 88 9.56 2.73 0.79
CA TYR A 88 9.20 4.01 0.20
C TYR A 88 10.43 4.76 -0.38
N SER A 89 11.58 4.66 0.29
CA SER A 89 12.87 5.22 -0.16
C SER A 89 13.51 4.41 -1.29
N SER A 90 13.36 3.08 -1.34
CA SER A 90 13.84 2.26 -2.46
C SER A 90 13.03 2.52 -3.74
N LEU A 91 11.72 2.71 -3.59
CA LEU A 91 10.85 3.17 -4.68
C LEU A 91 11.28 4.55 -5.20
N ASP A 92 11.83 5.41 -4.34
CA ASP A 92 12.38 6.69 -4.76
C ASP A 92 13.60 6.55 -5.67
N ALA A 93 14.45 5.53 -5.42
CA ALA A 93 15.59 5.20 -6.27
C ALA A 93 15.18 4.56 -7.61
N HIS A 94 13.99 3.94 -7.65
CA HIS A 94 13.41 3.33 -8.85
C HIS A 94 12.05 3.97 -9.16
N PRO A 95 12.00 5.23 -9.63
CA PRO A 95 10.75 5.83 -10.08
C PRO A 95 10.17 5.08 -11.28
N GLU A 96 10.97 4.20 -11.89
CA GLU A 96 10.60 3.41 -13.05
C GLU A 96 9.61 2.27 -12.80
N ILE A 97 9.49 1.81 -11.56
CA ILE A 97 8.51 0.77 -11.19
C ILE A 97 7.26 1.38 -10.56
N ILE A 98 7.28 2.68 -10.24
CA ILE A 98 6.12 3.38 -9.69
C ILE A 98 5.12 3.62 -10.82
N LEU A 99 3.94 3.03 -10.71
CA LEU A 99 2.86 3.25 -11.67
C LEU A 99 2.02 4.46 -11.30
N TYR A 100 1.66 4.55 -10.01
CA TYR A 100 0.88 5.65 -9.47
C TYR A 100 1.50 6.10 -8.16
N GLN A 101 1.46 7.39 -7.90
CA GLN A 101 1.90 7.96 -6.64
C GLN A 101 0.99 9.11 -6.25
N GLY A 102 0.88 9.35 -4.96
CA GLY A 102 0.15 10.51 -4.47
C GLY A 102 -0.13 10.41 -3.00
N THR A 103 -1.26 10.92 -2.57
CA THR A 103 -1.63 10.99 -1.15
C THR A 103 -3.09 10.60 -0.94
N TYR A 104 -3.39 10.01 0.21
CA TYR A 104 -4.75 9.73 0.63
C TYR A 104 -4.96 10.09 2.10
N LEU A 105 -6.21 10.42 2.44
CA LEU A 105 -6.62 10.68 3.82
C LEU A 105 -7.31 9.45 4.41
N ASP A 106 -6.82 8.92 5.53
CA ASP A 106 -7.41 7.73 6.17
C ASP A 106 -8.88 7.96 6.59
N LYS A 107 -9.19 9.18 7.05
CA LYS A 107 -10.51 9.52 7.59
C LYS A 107 -11.49 10.07 6.55
N SER A 108 -11.05 10.37 5.33
CA SER A 108 -11.93 10.91 4.27
C SER A 108 -11.81 10.10 2.99
N ASP A 109 -12.68 10.40 2.03
CA ASP A 109 -12.60 9.83 0.69
C ASP A 109 -11.62 10.61 -0.23
N GLN A 110 -10.78 11.46 0.36
CA GLN A 110 -9.78 12.20 -0.39
C GLN A 110 -8.62 11.28 -0.75
N VAL A 111 -8.58 10.94 -2.04
CA VAL A 111 -7.50 10.19 -2.67
C VAL A 111 -7.05 11.00 -3.88
N THR A 112 -5.77 11.32 -3.92
CA THR A 112 -5.14 12.01 -5.05
C THR A 112 -4.05 11.10 -5.55
N LEU A 113 -4.26 10.52 -6.73
CA LEU A 113 -3.26 9.69 -7.41
C LEU A 113 -2.84 10.35 -8.71
N THR A 114 -1.53 10.42 -8.91
CA THR A 114 -0.89 10.89 -10.13
C THR A 114 -0.25 9.68 -10.79
N LYS A 115 -0.64 9.42 -12.04
CA LYS A 115 -0.01 8.40 -12.88
C LYS A 115 1.42 8.82 -13.22
N ARG A 116 2.34 7.87 -13.31
CA ARG A 116 3.66 8.11 -13.86
C ARG A 116 3.57 8.57 -15.31
N GLU A 117 4.30 9.65 -15.63
CA GLU A 117 4.46 10.13 -17.00
C GLU A 117 5.28 9.10 -17.81
N GLY A 118 4.70 8.62 -18.92
CA GLY A 118 5.32 7.61 -19.79
C GLY A 118 4.76 6.19 -19.68
N ASP A 119 3.89 5.89 -18.70
CA ASP A 119 3.15 4.63 -18.70
C ASP A 119 2.00 4.67 -19.74
N THR A 120 2.23 4.08 -20.90
CA THR A 120 1.25 3.96 -21.99
C THR A 120 0.40 2.69 -21.90
N ARG A 121 0.56 1.89 -20.84
CA ARG A 121 -0.19 0.66 -20.66
C ARG A 121 -1.67 0.97 -20.49
N LYS A 122 -2.49 0.38 -21.37
CA LYS A 122 -3.95 0.43 -21.27
C LYS A 122 -4.38 -0.72 -20.37
N HIS A 123 -4.61 -0.41 -19.10
CA HIS A 123 -5.27 -1.29 -18.14
C HIS A 123 -6.72 -0.86 -17.92
N ALA A 124 -7.34 -0.26 -18.95
CA ALA A 124 -8.74 0.12 -18.92
C ALA A 124 -9.62 -1.13 -18.93
N ALA A 125 -10.68 -1.09 -18.13
CA ALA A 125 -11.73 -2.12 -18.09
C ALA A 125 -12.58 -2.14 -19.37
#